data_AF-A0A1S1Q2C1-F1
#
_entry.id   AF-A0A1S1Q2C1-F1
#
_cell.length_a   1.000
_cell.length_b   1.000
_cell.length_c   1.000
_cell.angle_alpha   90.00
_cell.angle_beta   90.00
_cell.angle_gamma   90.00
#
_symmetry.space_group_name_H-M   'P 1'
#
loop_
_entity.id
_entity.type
_entity.pdbx_description
1 polymer ?
#
loop_
_entity_poly.entity_id
_entity_poly.type
_entity_poly.pdbx_seq_one_letter_code
_entity_poly.pdbx_strand_id
1 'polypeptide(L)'
;MVAVVGILVWIGNLFGGSAGENAEPNRYPLPGDNSEGGIDITLPDGSEVRPDEVLTKIWEIHNTGTVFWKDRYMSRMEEDAGGCLSEARVRIPDTAPGQSVQASVKITTSSSPGECYARWKMTDADGSPVFPTKEGIWYKIEVLTQ
;
A
#
# COMPACT_ATOMS: atom_id res chain seq x y z
N MET A 1 -50.97 -28.28 -50.22
CA MET A 1 -49.95 -27.24 -49.98
C MET A 1 -49.21 -27.64 -48.70
N VAL A 2 -47.90 -27.73 -48.79
CA VAL A 2 -46.98 -28.38 -47.83
C VAL A 2 -46.72 -27.49 -46.62
N ALA A 3 -46.54 -28.11 -45.46
CA ALA A 3 -46.19 -27.48 -44.18
C ALA A 3 -44.69 -27.12 -44.10
N VAL A 4 -44.35 -26.04 -43.39
CA VAL A 4 -43.03 -25.84 -42.76
C VAL A 4 -43.20 -25.19 -41.39
N VAL A 5 -42.44 -25.71 -40.43
CA VAL A 5 -42.41 -25.48 -38.98
C VAL A 5 -41.44 -24.34 -38.61
N GLY A 6 -41.69 -23.65 -37.50
CA GLY A 6 -40.67 -22.82 -36.82
C GLY A 6 -41.12 -22.33 -35.44
N ILE A 7 -40.70 -23.03 -34.38
CA ILE A 7 -40.82 -22.62 -32.97
C ILE A 7 -39.54 -21.89 -32.57
N LEU A 8 -39.65 -20.72 -31.94
CA LEU A 8 -38.63 -20.22 -31.01
C LEU A 8 -39.32 -19.58 -29.80
N VAL A 9 -39.16 -20.23 -28.64
CA VAL A 9 -39.53 -19.71 -27.32
C VAL A 9 -38.30 -19.01 -26.75
N TRP A 10 -38.40 -17.71 -26.50
CA TRP A 10 -37.39 -16.96 -25.74
C TRP A 10 -37.86 -16.82 -24.29
N ILE A 11 -37.14 -17.45 -23.36
CA ILE A 11 -37.30 -17.23 -21.92
C ILE A 11 -36.27 -16.16 -21.52
N GLY A 12 -36.73 -14.93 -21.31
CA GLY A 12 -35.93 -13.88 -20.67
C GLY A 12 -36.34 -13.74 -19.21
N ASN A 13 -35.47 -14.18 -18.29
CA ASN A 13 -35.67 -14.07 -16.84
C ASN A 13 -35.36 -12.64 -16.33
N LEU A 14 -36.39 -12.03 -15.72
CA LEU A 14 -36.46 -11.41 -14.38
C LEU A 14 -35.21 -10.66 -13.80
N PHE A 15 -35.41 -9.34 -13.61
CA PHE A 15 -35.04 -8.48 -12.47
C PHE A 15 -33.63 -8.55 -11.82
N GLY A 16 -32.82 -7.53 -12.12
CA GLY A 16 -32.41 -6.49 -11.16
C GLY A 16 -31.57 -6.85 -9.93
N GLY A 17 -30.27 -6.52 -9.97
CA GLY A 17 -29.37 -6.50 -8.82
C GLY A 17 -28.10 -5.69 -9.06
N SER A 18 -28.17 -4.40 -8.73
CA SER A 18 -27.10 -3.48 -8.28
C SER A 18 -25.68 -3.58 -8.88
N ALA A 19 -25.39 -2.65 -9.80
CA ALA A 19 -24.12 -1.93 -9.98
C ALA A 19 -22.86 -2.58 -9.39
N GLY A 20 -22.19 -3.41 -10.19
CA GLY A 20 -20.73 -3.49 -10.15
C GLY A 20 -20.20 -2.18 -10.71
N GLU A 21 -19.89 -1.25 -9.82
CA GLU A 21 -19.15 -0.04 -10.13
C GLU A 21 -17.85 -0.45 -10.82
N ASN A 22 -17.76 -0.20 -12.13
CA ASN A 22 -16.55 -0.43 -12.89
C ASN A 22 -15.47 0.49 -12.30
N ALA A 23 -14.66 -0.04 -11.37
CA ALA A 23 -13.50 0.68 -10.86
C ALA A 23 -12.65 1.09 -12.07
N GLU A 24 -12.52 2.39 -12.30
CA GLU A 24 -11.64 2.94 -13.34
C GLU A 24 -10.25 2.29 -13.19
N PRO A 25 -9.60 1.90 -14.30
CA PRO A 25 -8.28 1.30 -14.22
C PRO A 25 -7.33 2.25 -13.47
N ASN A 26 -6.51 1.69 -12.57
CA ASN A 26 -5.54 2.47 -11.82
C ASN A 26 -4.68 3.31 -12.79
N ARG A 27 -4.89 4.62 -12.77
CA ARG A 27 -4.24 5.59 -13.68
C ARG A 27 -2.78 5.89 -13.33
N TYR A 28 -2.24 5.22 -12.31
CA TYR A 28 -0.89 5.43 -11.82
C TYR A 28 0.15 4.51 -12.47
N PRO A 29 1.41 4.96 -12.58
CA PRO A 29 1.89 6.30 -12.23
C PRO A 29 1.34 7.36 -13.19
N LEU A 30 1.11 8.59 -12.71
CA LEU A 30 0.77 9.69 -13.61
C LEU A 30 1.96 9.97 -14.54
N PRO A 31 1.76 10.52 -15.75
CA PRO A 31 2.86 10.95 -16.58
C PRO A 31 3.78 11.93 -15.82
N GLY A 32 5.03 11.52 -15.58
CA GLY A 32 6.03 12.29 -14.81
C GLY A 32 6.10 11.98 -13.31
N ASP A 33 5.25 11.09 -12.78
CA ASP A 33 5.42 10.56 -11.42
C ASP A 33 6.71 9.72 -11.36
N ASN A 34 7.57 9.99 -10.38
CA ASN A 34 8.70 9.14 -10.06
C ASN A 34 9.07 9.29 -8.58
N SER A 35 9.52 8.20 -7.96
CA SER A 35 10.01 8.18 -6.58
C SER A 35 11.33 7.43 -6.47
N GLU A 36 12.25 7.92 -5.65
CA GLU A 36 13.46 7.20 -5.26
C GLU A 36 13.62 7.24 -3.74
N GLY A 37 14.55 6.45 -3.19
CA GLY A 37 14.79 6.36 -1.76
C GLY A 37 14.11 5.16 -1.10
N GLY A 38 13.55 5.37 0.09
CA GLY A 38 13.32 4.29 1.06
C GLY A 38 14.50 4.14 2.02
N ILE A 39 15.17 5.25 2.32
CA ILE A 39 16.33 5.28 3.20
C ILE A 39 15.83 5.20 4.64
N ASP A 40 16.34 4.21 5.38
CA ASP A 40 16.05 4.09 6.81
C ASP A 40 16.66 5.25 7.59
N ILE A 41 15.80 6.10 8.17
CA ILE A 41 16.21 7.17 9.08
C ILE A 41 16.21 6.66 10.53
N THR A 42 15.24 5.81 10.85
CA THR A 42 15.20 5.07 12.12
C THR A 42 15.00 3.59 11.84
N LEU A 43 15.38 2.78 12.83
CA LEU A 43 15.25 1.32 12.80
C LEU A 43 15.78 0.71 11.48
N PRO A 44 17.07 0.90 11.12
CA PRO A 44 17.64 0.21 9.98
C PRO A 44 17.34 -1.29 10.02
N ASP A 45 17.21 -1.92 8.87
CA ASP A 45 16.88 -3.34 8.80
C ASP A 45 17.78 -4.22 9.69
N GLY A 46 17.14 -5.09 10.47
CA GLY A 46 17.80 -5.94 11.47
C GLY A 46 18.01 -5.26 12.82
N SER A 47 17.42 -4.08 13.06
CA SER A 47 17.48 -3.43 14.37
C SER A 47 16.94 -4.34 15.48
N GLU A 48 17.72 -4.50 16.54
CA GLU A 48 17.33 -5.24 17.74
C GLU A 48 16.53 -4.34 18.67
N VAL A 49 15.37 -4.82 19.12
CA VAL A 49 14.40 -4.06 19.93
C VAL A 49 13.85 -4.92 21.06
N ARG A 50 13.24 -4.29 22.07
CA ARG A 50 12.67 -5.03 23.20
C ARG A 50 11.21 -5.39 22.95
N PRO A 51 10.67 -6.42 23.64
CA PRO A 51 9.26 -6.76 23.56
C PRO A 51 8.40 -5.64 24.16
N ASP A 52 7.15 -5.54 23.67
CA ASP A 52 6.12 -4.62 24.17
C ASP A 52 6.50 -3.12 24.13
N GLU A 53 7.34 -2.73 23.17
CA GLU A 53 7.75 -1.34 22.94
C GLU A 53 6.95 -0.67 21.83
N VAL A 54 6.71 0.63 21.98
CA VAL A 54 6.17 1.49 20.91
C VAL A 54 7.31 2.26 20.27
N LEU A 55 7.58 1.97 19.01
CA LEU A 55 8.67 2.54 18.22
C LEU A 55 8.10 3.40 17.08
N THR A 56 8.96 4.22 16.49
CA THR A 56 8.64 4.99 15.28
C THR A 56 9.65 4.67 14.18
N LYS A 57 9.18 4.02 13.11
CA LYS A 57 9.92 3.77 11.88
C LYS A 57 9.79 4.99 10.98
N ILE A 58 10.92 5.49 10.47
CA ILE A 58 10.97 6.62 9.57
C ILE A 58 11.79 6.24 8.35
N TRP A 59 11.20 6.43 7.17
CA TRP A 59 11.90 6.37 5.90
C TRP A 59 11.95 7.75 5.24
N GLU A 60 13.07 8.08 4.61
CA GLU A 60 13.15 9.21 3.69
C GLU A 60 12.92 8.74 2.24
N ILE A 61 12.06 9.47 1.55
CA ILE A 61 11.65 9.20 0.17
C ILE A 61 11.76 10.50 -0.62
N HIS A 62 12.22 10.42 -1.86
CA HIS A 62 12.48 11.56 -2.71
C HIS A 62 11.55 11.58 -3.92
N ASN A 63 10.92 12.73 -4.18
CA ASN A 63 10.14 12.96 -5.40
C ASN A 63 11.08 13.34 -6.54
N THR A 64 11.57 12.35 -7.29
CA THR A 64 12.41 12.55 -8.49
C THR A 64 11.60 12.82 -9.76
N GLY A 65 10.28 12.89 -9.66
CA GLY A 65 9.39 13.15 -10.77
C GLY A 65 9.27 14.64 -11.09
N THR A 66 8.32 14.95 -11.96
CA THR A 66 7.88 16.31 -12.28
C THR A 66 6.50 16.62 -11.72
N VAL A 67 5.82 15.62 -11.15
CA VAL A 67 4.50 15.74 -10.53
C VAL A 67 4.62 16.11 -9.06
N PHE A 68 3.90 17.15 -8.64
CA PHE A 68 3.79 17.48 -7.23
C PHE A 68 2.96 16.41 -6.51
N TRP A 69 3.51 15.81 -5.45
CA TRP A 69 2.79 14.81 -4.66
C TRP A 69 1.80 15.47 -3.73
N LYS A 70 0.52 15.17 -3.94
CA LYS A 70 -0.60 15.50 -3.04
C LYS A 70 -1.41 14.25 -2.78
N ASP A 71 -2.01 14.19 -1.59
CA ASP A 71 -2.89 13.09 -1.15
C ASP A 71 -2.26 11.71 -1.40
N ARG A 72 -0.97 11.63 -1.08
CA ARG A 72 -0.17 10.41 -1.09
C ARG A 72 -0.11 9.84 0.32
N TYR A 73 -0.07 8.51 0.40
CA TYR A 73 -0.05 7.78 1.65
C TYR A 73 0.96 6.65 1.55
N MET A 74 1.63 6.32 2.66
CA MET A 74 2.38 5.09 2.78
C MET A 74 1.46 4.05 3.41
N SER A 75 1.17 2.98 2.69
CA SER A 75 0.23 1.93 3.12
C SER A 75 0.94 0.60 3.25
N ARG A 76 0.59 -0.16 4.29
CA ARG A 76 1.06 -1.53 4.47
C ARG A 76 0.39 -2.41 3.44
N MET A 77 1.15 -3.32 2.82
CA MET A 77 0.66 -4.16 1.71
C MET A 77 0.01 -5.45 2.20
N GLU A 78 0.44 -5.93 3.36
CA GLU A 78 -0.09 -7.10 4.05
C GLU A 78 -0.16 -6.84 5.55
N GLU A 79 -0.68 -7.75 6.37
CA GLU A 79 -0.54 -7.63 7.81
C GLU A 79 0.93 -7.79 8.23
N ASP A 80 1.31 -7.16 9.35
CA ASP A 80 2.66 -7.32 9.90
C ASP A 80 2.94 -8.80 10.23
N ALA A 81 4.11 -9.29 9.81
CA ALA A 81 4.63 -10.58 10.22
C ALA A 81 5.33 -10.47 11.59
N GLY A 82 5.36 -11.57 12.35
CA GLY A 82 6.09 -11.64 13.63
C GLY A 82 5.32 -11.15 14.86
N GLY A 83 4.04 -10.78 14.70
CA GLY A 83 3.18 -10.36 15.83
C GLY A 83 3.37 -8.91 16.27
N CYS A 84 4.27 -8.16 15.62
CA CYS A 84 4.28 -6.71 15.72
C CYS A 84 3.00 -6.12 15.10
N LEU A 85 2.63 -4.91 15.50
CA LEU A 85 1.49 -4.19 14.96
C LEU A 85 1.92 -2.79 14.54
N SER A 86 1.74 -2.45 13.27
CA SER A 86 1.96 -1.10 12.76
C SER A 86 0.65 -0.43 12.36
N GLU A 87 0.69 0.89 12.20
CA GLU A 87 -0.41 1.61 11.51
C GLU A 87 -0.64 0.99 10.12
N ALA A 88 -1.87 0.88 9.65
CA ALA A 88 -2.09 0.31 8.30
C ALA A 88 -1.72 1.29 7.18
N ARG A 89 -1.79 2.60 7.47
CA ARG A 89 -1.63 3.68 6.50
C ARG A 89 -1.32 5.01 7.17
N VAL A 90 -0.35 5.74 6.63
CA VAL A 90 0.05 7.07 7.11
C VAL A 90 0.10 8.07 5.95
N ARG A 91 -0.23 9.34 6.20
CA ARG A 91 -0.18 10.38 5.16
C ARG A 91 1.28 10.73 4.87
N ILE A 92 1.61 10.85 3.58
CA ILE A 92 2.85 11.47 3.14
C ILE A 92 2.60 12.98 3.00
N PRO A 93 3.40 13.84 3.65
CA PRO A 93 3.30 15.28 3.45
C PRO A 93 3.39 15.68 1.98
N ASP A 94 2.73 16.78 1.64
CA ASP A 94 2.77 17.36 0.29
C ASP A 94 4.22 17.63 -0.12
N THR A 95 4.65 17.05 -1.25
CA THR A 95 6.07 17.01 -1.64
C THR A 95 6.27 17.48 -3.08
N ALA A 96 6.98 18.60 -3.24
CA ALA A 96 7.29 19.15 -4.55
C ALA A 96 8.29 18.28 -5.33
N PRO A 97 8.33 18.40 -6.68
CA PRO A 97 9.40 17.82 -7.49
C PRO A 97 10.79 18.20 -6.98
N GLY A 98 11.69 17.23 -6.92
CA GLY A 98 13.06 17.38 -6.43
C GLY A 98 13.17 17.58 -4.91
N GLN A 99 12.12 17.31 -4.13
CA GLN A 99 12.17 17.38 -2.65
C GLN A 99 12.07 16.00 -2.00
N SER A 100 12.66 15.86 -0.82
CA SER A 100 12.54 14.68 0.04
C SER A 100 11.48 14.88 1.11
N VAL A 101 10.92 13.77 1.58
CA VAL A 101 9.92 13.71 2.63
C VAL A 101 10.15 12.50 3.52
N GLN A 102 9.87 12.64 4.81
CA GLN A 102 9.91 11.52 5.76
C GLN A 102 8.51 10.95 5.98
N ALA A 103 8.35 9.66 5.71
CA ALA A 103 7.17 8.90 6.07
C ALA A 103 7.43 8.20 7.42
N SER A 104 6.57 8.47 8.41
CA SER A 104 6.71 7.95 9.78
C SER A 104 5.56 7.00 10.10
N VAL A 105 5.89 5.84 10.67
CA VAL A 105 4.93 4.81 11.08
C VAL A 105 5.21 4.39 12.52
N LYS A 106 4.17 4.35 13.35
CA LYS A 106 4.25 3.76 14.68
C LYS A 106 4.18 2.24 14.59
N ILE A 107 5.05 1.56 15.33
CA ILE A 107 5.12 0.09 15.45
C ILE A 107 5.02 -0.26 16.94
N THR A 108 4.19 -1.23 17.29
CA THR A 108 4.19 -1.90 18.60
C THR A 108 4.84 -3.25 18.45
N THR A 109 5.91 -3.52 19.19
CA THR A 109 6.66 -4.78 19.08
C THR A 109 5.90 -5.95 19.71
N SER A 110 6.16 -7.15 19.22
CA SER A 110 5.60 -8.39 19.76
C SER A 110 6.05 -8.61 21.21
N SER A 111 5.21 -9.25 22.03
CA SER A 111 5.58 -9.71 23.38
C SER A 111 6.55 -10.91 23.35
N SER A 112 6.60 -11.60 22.22
CA SER A 112 7.46 -12.78 22.01
C SER A 112 8.66 -12.42 21.13
N PRO A 113 9.85 -12.99 21.42
CA PRO A 113 11.02 -12.79 20.58
C PRO A 113 10.82 -13.32 19.15
N GLY A 114 11.45 -12.68 18.19
CA GLY A 114 11.43 -13.08 16.79
C GLY A 114 11.52 -11.91 15.81
N GLU A 115 11.62 -12.23 14.53
CA GLU A 115 11.66 -11.26 13.45
C GLU A 115 10.25 -10.69 13.22
N CYS A 116 10.15 -9.37 13.16
CA CYS A 116 8.98 -8.66 12.66
C CYS A 116 9.29 -8.00 11.31
N TYR A 117 8.34 -8.09 10.39
CA TYR A 117 8.49 -7.59 9.02
C TYR A 117 7.17 -7.05 8.47
N ALA A 118 7.22 -5.97 7.70
CA ALA A 118 6.10 -5.53 6.89
C ALA A 118 6.55 -4.75 5.65
N ARG A 119 5.89 -4.98 4.52
CA ARG A 119 6.11 -4.24 3.28
C ARG A 119 5.10 -3.12 3.08
N TRP A 120 5.58 -2.06 2.44
CA TRP A 120 4.87 -0.80 2.29
C TRP A 120 5.00 -0.25 0.88
N LYS A 121 3.92 0.36 0.38
CA LYS A 121 3.94 1.11 -0.88
C LYS A 121 3.21 2.44 -0.76
N MET A 122 3.63 3.37 -1.59
CA MET A 122 2.90 4.61 -1.80
C MET A 122 1.56 4.33 -2.50
N THR A 123 0.48 4.87 -1.95
CA THR A 123 -0.89 4.81 -2.45
C THR A 123 -1.49 6.21 -2.56
N ASP A 124 -2.52 6.36 -3.38
CA ASP A 124 -3.32 7.58 -3.44
C ASP A 124 -4.39 7.61 -2.32
N ALA A 125 -5.34 8.54 -2.38
CA ALA A 125 -6.44 8.66 -1.42
C ALA A 125 -7.33 7.41 -1.34
N ASP A 126 -7.54 6.72 -2.46
CA ASP A 126 -8.41 5.54 -2.56
C ASP A 126 -7.67 4.22 -2.23
N GLY A 127 -6.37 4.30 -1.92
CA GLY A 127 -5.53 3.13 -1.61
C GLY A 127 -4.93 2.47 -2.84
N SER A 128 -5.10 3.05 -4.04
CA SER A 128 -4.50 2.55 -5.27
C SER A 128 -2.99 2.77 -5.27
N PRO A 129 -2.17 1.74 -5.57
CA PRO A 129 -0.72 1.91 -5.64
C PRO A 129 -0.29 2.96 -6.68
N VAL A 130 0.52 3.94 -6.26
CA VAL A 130 1.02 5.03 -7.13
C VAL A 130 2.17 4.56 -8.02
N PHE A 131 2.97 3.64 -7.51
CA PHE A 131 4.10 3.06 -8.26
C PHE A 131 3.94 1.54 -8.31
N PRO A 132 2.96 1.01 -9.08
CA PRO A 132 2.62 -0.41 -9.06
C PRO A 132 3.79 -1.31 -9.46
N THR A 133 4.62 -0.87 -10.40
CA THR A 133 5.77 -1.63 -10.92
C THR A 133 7.04 -1.50 -10.10
N LYS A 134 7.13 -0.52 -9.19
CA LYS A 134 8.28 -0.38 -8.29
C LYS A 134 8.16 -1.34 -7.12
N GLU A 135 9.31 -1.76 -6.59
CA GLU A 135 9.32 -2.42 -5.29
C GLU A 135 8.85 -1.47 -4.20
N GLY A 136 8.24 -2.05 -3.17
CA GLY A 136 7.93 -1.37 -1.93
C GLY A 136 9.16 -1.23 -1.04
N ILE A 137 8.99 -0.44 0.01
CA ILE A 137 9.95 -0.36 1.12
C ILE A 137 9.46 -1.28 2.24
N TRP A 138 10.29 -1.57 3.22
CA TRP A 138 9.91 -2.43 4.34
C TRP A 138 10.58 -1.95 5.62
N TYR A 139 10.10 -2.48 6.75
CA TYR A 139 10.93 -2.58 7.93
C TYR A 139 11.19 -4.06 8.21
N LYS A 140 12.36 -4.35 8.75
CA LYS A 140 12.68 -5.62 9.41
C LYS A 140 13.34 -5.34 10.75
N ILE A 141 12.80 -5.86 11.84
CA ILE A 141 13.36 -5.70 13.19
C ILE A 141 13.37 -7.04 13.93
N GLU A 142 14.30 -7.20 14.85
CA GLU A 142 14.46 -8.41 15.66
C GLU A 142 14.06 -8.10 17.11
N VAL A 143 12.98 -8.73 17.60
CA VAL A 143 12.57 -8.63 19.00
C VAL A 143 13.37 -9.64 19.81
N LEU A 144 14.13 -9.19 20.80
CA LEU A 144 14.97 -10.05 21.64
C LEU A 144 14.46 -10.16 23.07
N THR A 145 14.67 -11.32 23.70
CA THR A 145 14.58 -11.41 25.17
C THR A 145 15.69 -10.58 25.80
N GLN A 146 15.36 -9.87 26.87
CA GLN A 146 16.37 -9.27 27.76
C GLN A 146 17.02 -10.32 28.66
#